data_AF-A0A2T1CBY0-F1
#
_entry.id   AF-A0A2T1CBY0-F1
#
_cell.length_a   1.000
_cell.length_b   1.000
_cell.length_c   1.000
_cell.angle_alpha   90.00
_cell.angle_beta   90.00
_cell.angle_gamma   90.00
#
_symmetry.space_group_name_H-M   'P 1'
#
loop_
_entity.id
_entity.type
_entity.pdbx_description
1 polymer ?
#
loop_
_entity_poly.entity_id
_entity_poly.type
_entity_poly.pdbx_seq_one_letter_code
_entity_poly.pdbx_strand_id
1 'polypeptide(L)'
;MERFVSALSLTILLTGLAAVAQVQSSPRDPIQEVFASGLMSPSPDGEFREDEAVSRAELASILVKTFRLNQRHIEHHVLLNVEDVPPSHWAYHDIQLVLRNGIMTGYREGRFYPDQRITRAEAFAIFAQAHGVFQFSEQAIDEVLAPYPDASKIPGWARKSMATAIHEGFVNLKDHNQIEPLSPMTREDVAYALSSYLTRQNIPSASPRPVLRPMRS
;
A
#
# COMPACT_ATOMS: atom_id res chain seq x y z
N MET A 1 39.81 30.94 62.47
CA MET A 1 40.08 29.50 62.62
C MET A 1 38.72 28.80 62.60
N GLU A 2 38.47 28.08 61.52
CA GLU A 2 37.42 27.10 61.16
C GLU A 2 36.33 26.80 62.23
N ARG A 3 35.04 26.61 61.89
CA ARG A 3 34.53 25.43 61.16
C ARG A 3 33.07 25.55 60.67
N PHE A 4 32.86 25.10 59.43
CA PHE A 4 31.76 24.29 58.85
C PHE A 4 30.37 24.24 59.53
N VAL A 5 29.34 24.60 58.76
CA VAL A 5 28.02 23.92 58.80
C VAL A 5 27.60 23.55 57.38
N SER A 6 27.24 22.28 57.24
CA SER A 6 26.97 21.51 56.03
C SER A 6 25.71 21.91 55.27
N ALA A 7 25.77 21.64 53.96
CA ALA A 7 24.64 21.59 53.06
C ALA A 7 23.57 20.57 53.51
N LEU A 8 22.28 20.92 53.35
CA LEU A 8 21.19 19.95 53.35
C LEU A 8 20.31 20.16 52.12
N SER A 9 20.08 19.05 51.42
CA SER A 9 19.56 18.93 50.07
C SER A 9 18.08 19.26 49.92
N LEU A 10 17.81 19.81 48.73
CA LEU A 10 16.51 20.04 48.10
C LEU A 10 15.84 18.72 47.70
N THR A 11 14.60 18.49 48.15
CA THR A 11 13.67 17.54 47.51
C THR A 11 12.28 18.18 47.44
N ILE A 12 12.03 18.90 46.34
CA ILE A 12 10.66 19.26 45.95
C ILE A 12 10.14 18.08 45.13
N LEU A 13 9.14 17.39 45.68
CA LEU A 13 8.42 16.31 44.99
C LEU A 13 7.63 16.92 43.82
N LEU A 14 8.11 16.70 42.60
CA LEU A 14 7.40 17.10 41.38
C LEU A 14 6.38 16.01 41.02
N THR A 15 5.16 16.08 41.55
CA THR A 15 4.06 15.21 41.12
C THR A 15 3.47 15.72 39.80
N GLY A 16 4.20 15.50 38.71
CA GLY A 16 3.67 15.65 37.36
C GLY A 16 2.82 14.44 37.00
N LEU A 17 1.50 14.55 37.12
CA LEU A 17 0.58 13.65 36.41
C LEU A 17 0.77 13.93 34.91
N ALA A 18 1.55 13.08 34.25
CA ALA A 18 1.51 12.97 32.81
C ALA A 18 0.07 12.58 32.45
N ALA A 19 -0.73 13.57 32.04
CA ALA A 19 -1.87 13.31 31.20
C ALA A 19 -1.28 12.70 29.92
N VAL A 20 -1.20 11.37 29.89
CA VAL A 20 -1.12 10.62 28.66
C VAL A 20 -2.40 11.03 27.95
N ALA A 21 -2.28 12.00 27.05
CA ALA A 21 -3.31 12.26 26.07
C ALA A 21 -3.55 10.91 25.43
N GLN A 22 -4.67 10.27 25.77
CA GLN A 22 -5.21 9.23 24.93
C GLN A 22 -5.47 9.95 23.62
N VAL A 23 -4.53 9.79 22.68
CA VAL A 23 -4.79 10.02 21.27
C VAL A 23 -5.80 8.95 20.94
N GLN A 24 -7.06 9.25 21.26
CA GLN A 24 -8.22 8.63 20.67
C GLN A 24 -8.07 9.00 19.20
N SER A 25 -7.31 8.22 18.44
CA SER A 25 -7.25 8.40 17.00
C SER A 25 -8.67 8.16 16.53
N SER A 26 -9.39 9.22 16.19
CA SER A 26 -10.59 9.09 15.36
C SER A 26 -10.26 8.11 14.24
N PRO A 27 -11.17 7.21 13.85
CA PRO A 27 -10.95 6.36 12.69
C PRO A 27 -10.47 7.25 11.55
N ARG A 28 -9.22 7.05 11.10
CA ARG A 28 -8.69 7.86 10.00
C ARG A 28 -9.50 7.47 8.79
N ASP A 29 -10.20 8.44 8.22
CA ASP A 29 -10.86 8.26 6.92
C ASP A 29 -9.75 8.00 5.88
N PRO A 30 -9.69 6.80 5.27
CA PRO A 30 -8.63 6.45 4.33
C PRO A 30 -8.54 7.43 3.16
N ILE A 31 -9.68 7.95 2.69
CA ILE A 31 -9.74 8.87 1.56
C ILE A 31 -9.08 10.20 1.93
N GLN A 32 -9.40 10.73 3.11
CA GLN A 32 -8.78 11.96 3.60
C GLN A 32 -7.27 11.80 3.83
N GLU A 33 -6.84 10.66 4.37
CA GLU A 33 -5.42 10.40 4.61
C GLU A 33 -4.62 10.35 3.30
N VAL A 34 -5.12 9.65 2.27
CA VAL A 34 -4.42 9.54 0.99
C VAL A 34 -4.41 10.86 0.22
N PHE A 35 -5.45 11.69 0.36
CA PHE A 35 -5.44 13.06 -0.17
C PHE A 35 -4.41 13.93 0.52
N ALA A 36 -4.39 13.93 1.85
CA ALA A 36 -3.43 14.72 2.61
C ALA A 36 -1.98 14.32 2.29
N SER A 37 -1.75 13.04 1.97
CA SER A 37 -0.44 12.55 1.53
C SER A 37 -0.07 12.90 0.08
N GLY A 38 -1.04 13.33 -0.75
CA GLY A 38 -0.85 13.61 -2.17
C GLY A 38 -0.71 12.38 -3.06
N LEU A 39 -0.98 11.17 -2.55
CA LEU A 39 -0.85 9.92 -3.31
C LEU A 39 -2.01 9.71 -4.30
N MET A 40 -3.21 10.21 -3.95
CA MET A 40 -4.36 10.28 -4.86
C MET A 40 -4.83 11.73 -4.99
N SER A 41 -5.50 12.03 -6.10
CA SER A 41 -6.09 13.35 -6.38
C SER A 41 -7.57 13.18 -6.71
N PRO A 42 -8.42 14.17 -6.36
CA PRO A 42 -9.83 14.13 -6.74
C PRO A 42 -9.94 14.26 -8.26
N SER A 43 -11.12 13.98 -8.78
CA SER A 43 -11.44 14.30 -10.17
C SER A 43 -11.44 15.83 -10.38
N PRO A 44 -11.36 16.32 -11.64
CA PRO A 44 -11.30 17.77 -11.92
C PRO A 44 -12.49 18.58 -11.38
N ASP A 45 -13.62 17.93 -11.15
CA ASP A 45 -14.84 18.47 -10.53
C ASP A 45 -14.78 18.52 -8.99
N GLY A 46 -13.71 18.01 -8.38
CA GLY A 46 -13.50 17.98 -6.94
C GLY A 46 -14.09 16.77 -6.23
N GLU A 47 -14.79 15.88 -6.94
CA GLU A 47 -15.36 14.67 -6.36
C GLU A 47 -14.32 13.54 -6.28
N PHE A 48 -14.33 12.77 -5.19
CA PHE A 48 -13.44 11.62 -5.08
C PHE A 48 -13.88 10.45 -5.95
N ARG A 49 -15.19 10.27 -6.16
CA ARG A 49 -15.77 9.17 -6.95
C ARG A 49 -15.28 7.80 -6.45
N GLU A 50 -15.56 7.49 -5.20
CA GLU A 50 -15.08 6.30 -4.49
C GLU A 50 -15.40 4.96 -5.19
N ASP A 51 -16.58 4.86 -5.80
CA ASP A 51 -17.03 3.66 -6.51
C ASP A 51 -16.44 3.50 -7.93
N GLU A 52 -15.74 4.51 -8.45
CA GLU A 52 -15.18 4.43 -9.79
C GLU A 52 -13.99 3.48 -9.85
N ALA A 53 -14.00 2.64 -10.88
CA ALA A 53 -12.92 1.72 -11.16
C ALA A 53 -11.66 2.47 -11.61
N VAL A 54 -10.51 2.13 -11.05
CA VAL A 54 -9.20 2.70 -11.40
C VAL A 54 -8.72 2.12 -12.73
N SER A 55 -8.09 2.97 -13.56
CA SER A 55 -7.44 2.53 -14.80
C SER A 55 -5.99 2.10 -14.58
N ARG A 56 -5.41 1.38 -15.55
CA ARG A 56 -3.97 1.03 -15.53
C ARG A 56 -3.06 2.26 -15.44
N ALA A 57 -3.38 3.33 -16.19
CA ALA A 57 -2.60 4.56 -16.17
C ALA A 57 -2.69 5.28 -14.81
N GLU A 58 -3.87 5.27 -14.20
CA GLU A 58 -4.08 5.85 -12.88
C GLU A 58 -3.33 5.07 -11.80
N LEU A 59 -3.40 3.74 -11.81
CA LEU A 59 -2.59 2.92 -10.91
C LEU A 59 -1.10 3.17 -11.12
N ALA A 60 -0.63 3.29 -12.36
CA ALA A 60 0.78 3.61 -12.63
C ALA A 60 1.22 4.93 -11.98
N SER A 61 0.42 5.99 -12.11
CA SER A 61 0.69 7.29 -11.50
C SER A 61 0.73 7.21 -9.96
N ILE A 62 -0.23 6.49 -9.37
CA ILE A 62 -0.27 6.26 -7.93
C ILE A 62 0.99 5.54 -7.46
N LEU A 63 1.42 4.48 -8.12
CA LEU A 63 2.62 3.71 -7.75
C LEU A 63 3.90 4.54 -7.86
N VAL A 64 4.01 5.39 -8.88
CA VAL A 64 5.15 6.31 -9.03
C VAL A 64 5.27 7.23 -7.82
N LYS A 65 4.16 7.82 -7.37
CA LYS A 65 4.10 8.69 -6.19
C LYS A 65 4.39 7.91 -4.91
N THR A 66 3.69 6.79 -4.71
CA THR A 66 3.79 5.96 -3.49
C THR A 66 5.20 5.45 -3.24
N PHE A 67 5.88 4.98 -4.30
CA PHE A 67 7.19 4.36 -4.20
C PHE A 67 8.35 5.27 -4.65
N ARG A 68 8.06 6.55 -4.90
CA ARG A 68 9.01 7.60 -5.33
C ARG A 68 9.90 7.13 -6.49
N LEU A 69 9.28 6.53 -7.50
CA LEU A 69 9.99 5.87 -8.59
C LEU A 69 10.83 6.83 -9.44
N ASN A 70 10.44 8.10 -9.48
CA ASN A 70 11.19 9.18 -10.13
C ASN A 70 12.54 9.49 -9.47
N GLN A 71 12.73 9.10 -8.20
CA GLN A 71 13.98 9.29 -7.45
C GLN A 71 14.91 8.08 -7.54
N ARG A 72 14.45 6.97 -8.11
CA ARG A 72 15.29 5.77 -8.26
C ARG A 72 16.29 6.01 -9.38
N HIS A 73 17.58 5.79 -9.08
CA HIS A 73 18.60 5.74 -10.11
C HIS A 73 18.40 4.46 -10.94
N ILE A 74 18.16 4.62 -12.24
CA ILE A 74 18.00 3.51 -13.18
C ILE A 74 19.06 3.72 -14.26
N GLU A 75 19.98 2.76 -14.39
CA GLU A 75 21.17 2.87 -15.26
C GLU A 75 20.81 3.04 -16.75
N HIS A 76 19.60 2.66 -17.16
CA HIS A 76 19.13 2.77 -18.54
C HIS A 76 17.95 3.74 -18.66
N HIS A 77 18.20 4.94 -19.20
CA HIS A 77 17.19 5.96 -19.50
C HIS A 77 16.45 5.75 -20.83
N VAL A 78 16.59 4.59 -21.46
CA VAL A 78 15.92 4.29 -22.73
C VAL A 78 14.40 4.26 -22.50
N LEU A 79 13.70 5.16 -23.19
CA LEU A 79 12.24 5.17 -23.21
C LEU A 79 11.75 3.97 -24.03
N LEU A 80 10.78 3.25 -23.47
CA LEU A 80 10.14 2.14 -24.16
C LEU A 80 9.11 2.70 -25.12
N ASN A 81 9.09 2.20 -26.36
CA ASN A 81 8.00 2.54 -27.27
C ASN A 81 6.74 1.79 -26.82
N VAL A 82 5.69 2.53 -26.49
CA VAL A 82 4.38 2.00 -26.10
C VAL A 82 3.37 2.57 -27.08
N GLU A 83 2.85 1.73 -27.97
CA GLU A 83 2.12 2.16 -29.16
C GLU A 83 0.88 3.01 -28.84
N ASP A 84 0.15 2.64 -27.79
CA ASP A 84 -1.09 3.30 -27.36
C ASP A 84 -0.88 4.34 -26.25
N VAL A 85 0.37 4.73 -25.97
CA VAL A 85 0.71 5.76 -25.00
C VAL A 85 1.65 6.78 -25.66
N PRO A 86 1.11 7.76 -26.42
CA PRO A 86 1.93 8.79 -27.04
C PRO A 86 2.60 9.68 -25.98
N PRO A 87 3.71 10.38 -26.30
CA PRO A 87 4.38 11.30 -25.36
C PRO A 87 3.49 12.40 -24.78
N SER A 88 2.39 12.75 -25.47
CA SER A 88 1.39 13.72 -25.01
C SER A 88 0.38 13.15 -24.01
N HIS A 89 0.36 11.84 -23.79
CA HIS A 89 -0.54 11.21 -22.82
C HIS A 89 -0.16 11.66 -21.40
N TRP A 90 -1.14 12.04 -20.59
CA TRP A 90 -0.91 12.61 -19.25
C TRP A 90 -0.09 11.67 -18.34
N ALA A 91 -0.31 10.36 -18.46
CA ALA A 91 0.42 9.34 -17.70
C ALA A 91 1.70 8.84 -18.38
N TYR A 92 2.14 9.43 -19.50
CA TYR A 92 3.25 8.90 -20.29
C TYR A 92 4.50 8.67 -19.43
N HIS A 93 4.90 9.67 -18.65
CA HIS A 93 6.09 9.56 -17.81
C HIS A 93 5.95 8.49 -16.72
N ASP A 94 4.78 8.42 -16.08
CA ASP A 94 4.54 7.47 -15.00
C ASP A 94 4.52 6.02 -15.52
N ILE A 95 3.92 5.80 -16.69
CA ILE A 95 3.92 4.52 -17.40
C ILE A 95 5.37 4.10 -17.73
N GLN A 96 6.19 5.01 -18.24
CA GLN A 96 7.60 4.72 -18.51
C GLN A 96 8.36 4.30 -17.24
N LEU A 97 8.08 4.95 -16.10
CA LEU A 97 8.73 4.61 -14.83
C LEU A 97 8.31 3.23 -14.33
N VAL A 98 7.02 2.89 -14.29
CA VAL A 98 6.58 1.57 -13.80
C VAL A 98 7.05 0.44 -14.70
N LEU A 99 7.13 0.65 -16.03
CA LEU A 99 7.66 -0.33 -16.97
C LEU A 99 9.16 -0.53 -16.78
N ARG A 100 9.94 0.55 -16.69
CA ARG A 100 11.40 0.48 -16.51
C ARG A 100 11.82 -0.08 -15.16
N ASN A 101 11.00 0.09 -14.13
CA ASN A 101 11.21 -0.53 -12.83
C ASN A 101 10.71 -1.99 -12.75
N GLY A 102 10.13 -2.53 -13.83
CA GLY A 102 9.58 -3.90 -13.84
C GLY A 102 8.41 -4.10 -12.88
N ILE A 103 7.70 -3.02 -12.55
CA ILE A 103 6.53 -3.02 -11.65
C ILE A 103 5.27 -3.38 -12.41
N MET A 104 5.12 -2.81 -13.60
CA MET A 104 4.08 -3.18 -14.54
C MET A 104 4.74 -3.71 -15.81
N THR A 105 3.99 -4.52 -16.54
CA THR A 105 4.34 -4.96 -17.89
C THR A 105 3.28 -4.46 -18.86
N GLY A 106 3.73 -4.11 -20.07
CA GLY A 106 2.83 -4.00 -21.21
C GLY A 106 2.32 -5.37 -21.61
N TYR A 107 1.31 -5.39 -22.47
CA TYR A 107 0.80 -6.62 -23.06
C TYR A 107 1.57 -6.96 -24.34
N ARG A 108 1.17 -8.04 -24.99
CA ARG A 108 1.68 -8.43 -26.31
C ARG A 108 1.56 -7.24 -27.27
N GLU A 109 2.49 -7.15 -28.22
CA GLU A 109 2.50 -6.12 -29.29
C GLU A 109 2.88 -4.71 -28.82
N GLY A 110 3.43 -4.54 -27.61
CA GLY A 110 3.98 -3.24 -27.18
C GLY A 110 2.91 -2.23 -26.73
N ARG A 111 1.73 -2.72 -26.34
CA ARG A 111 0.62 -1.91 -25.85
C ARG A 111 0.51 -1.94 -24.33
N PHE A 112 0.00 -0.86 -23.73
CA PHE A 112 -0.20 -0.75 -22.28
C PHE A 112 -1.67 -0.73 -21.87
N TYR A 113 -2.59 -0.31 -22.76
CA TYR A 113 -4.00 -0.09 -22.50
C TYR A 113 -4.25 0.84 -21.29
N PRO A 114 -3.87 2.13 -21.39
CA PRO A 114 -3.89 3.06 -20.26
C PRO A 114 -5.27 3.22 -19.60
N ASP A 115 -6.34 3.17 -20.40
CA ASP A 115 -7.72 3.37 -19.94
C ASP A 115 -8.42 2.08 -19.49
N GLN A 116 -7.76 0.92 -19.65
CA GLN A 116 -8.33 -0.35 -19.23
C GLN A 116 -8.49 -0.37 -17.71
N ARG A 117 -9.69 -0.75 -17.25
CA ARG A 117 -9.97 -0.99 -15.83
C ARG A 117 -9.30 -2.27 -15.36
N ILE A 118 -8.81 -2.25 -14.13
CA ILE A 118 -8.10 -3.38 -13.53
C ILE A 118 -8.94 -4.06 -12.47
N THR A 119 -8.77 -5.37 -12.33
CA THR A 119 -9.36 -6.12 -11.24
C THR A 119 -8.59 -5.92 -9.93
N ARG A 120 -9.24 -6.21 -8.80
CA ARG A 120 -8.60 -6.17 -7.47
C ARG A 120 -7.37 -7.09 -7.40
N ALA A 121 -7.44 -8.30 -7.96
CA ALA A 121 -6.30 -9.23 -8.00
C ALA A 121 -5.13 -8.69 -8.85
N GLU A 122 -5.39 -8.07 -10.00
CA GLU A 122 -4.36 -7.43 -10.82
C GLU A 122 -3.72 -6.25 -10.08
N ALA A 123 -4.54 -5.39 -9.47
CA ALA A 123 -4.05 -4.23 -8.72
C ALA A 123 -3.11 -4.64 -7.58
N PHE A 124 -3.50 -5.63 -6.77
CA PHE A 124 -2.66 -6.11 -5.67
C PHE A 124 -1.43 -6.89 -6.13
N ALA A 125 -1.49 -7.59 -7.27
CA ALA A 125 -0.30 -8.19 -7.85
C ALA A 125 0.74 -7.14 -8.26
N ILE A 126 0.30 -6.06 -8.90
CA ILE A 126 1.17 -4.95 -9.29
C ILE A 126 1.67 -4.20 -8.06
N PHE A 127 0.80 -3.94 -7.08
CA PHE A 127 1.19 -3.27 -5.83
C PHE A 127 2.25 -4.09 -5.08
N ALA A 128 2.05 -5.40 -4.94
CA ALA A 128 3.01 -6.30 -4.30
C ALA A 128 4.34 -6.36 -5.05
N GLN A 129 4.34 -6.27 -6.39
CA GLN A 129 5.55 -6.16 -7.19
C GLN A 129 6.35 -4.88 -6.86
N ALA A 130 5.66 -3.75 -6.62
CA ALA A 130 6.30 -2.49 -6.24
C ALA A 130 6.75 -2.42 -4.78
N HIS A 131 5.94 -2.97 -3.88
CA HIS A 131 6.14 -3.00 -2.43
C HIS A 131 7.17 -4.04 -1.99
N GLY A 132 7.25 -5.16 -2.72
CA GLY A 132 7.95 -6.37 -2.32
C GLY A 132 6.96 -7.47 -1.91
N VAL A 133 7.21 -8.68 -2.40
CA VAL A 133 6.39 -9.87 -2.13
C VAL A 133 7.04 -10.68 -1.01
N PHE A 134 6.27 -11.05 0.03
CA PHE A 134 6.78 -11.92 1.08
C PHE A 134 7.08 -13.33 0.56
N GLN A 135 8.11 -13.96 1.12
CA GLN A 135 8.44 -15.34 0.81
C GLN A 135 7.57 -16.27 1.68
N PHE A 136 6.32 -16.46 1.27
CA PHE A 136 5.46 -17.50 1.82
C PHE A 136 5.75 -18.85 1.15
N SER A 137 5.61 -19.93 1.93
CA SER A 137 5.41 -21.27 1.36
C SER A 137 3.99 -21.40 0.80
N GLU A 138 3.76 -22.35 -0.11
CA GLU A 138 2.41 -22.62 -0.63
C GLU A 138 1.41 -22.91 0.50
N GLN A 139 1.82 -23.67 1.52
CA GLN A 139 1.00 -23.92 2.70
C GLN A 139 0.62 -22.62 3.43
N ALA A 140 1.57 -21.70 3.64
CA ALA A 140 1.28 -20.43 4.30
C ALA A 140 0.34 -19.55 3.46
N ILE A 141 0.44 -19.60 2.13
CA ILE A 141 -0.51 -18.93 1.23
C ILE A 141 -1.91 -19.50 1.44
N ASP A 142 -2.06 -20.82 1.47
CA ASP A 142 -3.35 -21.47 1.66
C ASP A 142 -3.95 -21.17 3.04
N GLU A 143 -3.13 -21.17 4.10
CA GLU A 143 -3.57 -20.79 5.46
C GLU A 143 -4.05 -19.34 5.54
N VAL A 144 -3.34 -18.40 4.90
CA VAL A 144 -3.75 -16.99 4.85
C VAL A 144 -5.06 -16.82 4.07
N LEU A 145 -5.24 -17.56 2.97
CA LEU A 145 -6.39 -17.41 2.09
C LEU A 145 -7.63 -18.22 2.53
N ALA A 146 -7.46 -19.26 3.35
CA ALA A 146 -8.53 -20.16 3.77
C ALA A 146 -9.77 -19.47 4.42
N PRO A 147 -9.63 -18.38 5.19
CA PRO A 147 -10.79 -17.71 5.81
C PRO A 147 -11.71 -16.98 4.83
N TYR A 148 -11.30 -16.80 3.58
CA TYR A 148 -12.02 -15.98 2.59
C TYR A 148 -12.85 -16.88 1.66
N PRO A 149 -14.18 -16.74 1.64
CA PRO A 149 -15.09 -17.67 0.96
C PRO A 149 -14.90 -17.70 -0.57
N ASP A 150 -14.32 -16.64 -1.13
CA ASP A 150 -14.07 -16.47 -2.56
C ASP A 150 -12.58 -16.58 -2.94
N ALA A 151 -11.73 -17.07 -2.03
CA ALA A 151 -10.30 -17.29 -2.29
C ALA A 151 -10.03 -18.22 -3.48
N SER A 152 -10.96 -19.12 -3.80
CA SER A 152 -10.87 -20.00 -4.98
C SER A 152 -11.01 -19.26 -6.31
N LYS A 153 -11.55 -18.02 -6.30
CA LYS A 153 -11.64 -17.16 -7.50
C LYS A 153 -10.34 -16.39 -7.78
N ILE A 154 -9.37 -16.42 -6.86
CA ILE A 154 -8.08 -15.74 -7.05
C ILE A 154 -7.30 -16.49 -8.15
N PRO A 155 -6.89 -15.82 -9.24
CA PRO A 155 -6.05 -16.44 -10.25
C PRO A 155 -4.75 -16.98 -9.65
N GLY A 156 -4.28 -18.15 -10.10
CA GLY A 156 -3.09 -18.80 -9.54
C GLY A 156 -1.86 -17.88 -9.46
N TRP A 157 -1.63 -17.08 -10.49
CA TRP A 157 -0.54 -16.10 -10.56
C TRP A 157 -0.66 -14.96 -9.54
N ALA A 158 -1.86 -14.67 -9.03
CA ALA A 158 -2.13 -13.60 -8.07
C ALA A 158 -2.14 -14.09 -6.62
N ARG A 159 -2.20 -15.41 -6.36
CA ARG A 159 -2.40 -15.97 -5.01
C ARG A 159 -1.39 -15.46 -3.99
N LYS A 160 -0.09 -15.49 -4.35
CA LYS A 160 0.99 -15.03 -3.46
C LYS A 160 0.88 -13.53 -3.14
N SER A 161 0.57 -12.72 -4.14
CA SER A 161 0.41 -11.27 -3.97
C SER A 161 -0.85 -10.92 -3.18
N MET A 162 -1.95 -11.64 -3.40
CA MET A 162 -3.17 -11.49 -2.60
C MET A 162 -2.95 -11.89 -1.15
N ALA A 163 -2.29 -13.01 -0.88
CA ALA A 163 -1.93 -13.41 0.47
C ALA A 163 -1.03 -12.36 1.15
N THR A 164 -0.09 -11.77 0.40
CA THR A 164 0.73 -10.65 0.89
C THR A 164 -0.12 -9.44 1.25
N ALA A 165 -1.01 -9.00 0.35
CA ALA A 165 -1.88 -7.85 0.59
C ALA A 165 -2.81 -8.06 1.79
N ILE A 166 -3.33 -9.27 1.95
CA ILE A 166 -4.16 -9.65 3.11
C ILE A 166 -3.34 -9.61 4.40
N HIS A 167 -2.15 -10.23 4.41
CA HIS A 167 -1.28 -10.24 5.58
C HIS A 167 -0.87 -8.82 6.03
N GLU A 168 -0.66 -7.93 5.07
CA GLU A 168 -0.36 -6.53 5.34
C GLU A 168 -1.59 -5.69 5.72
N GLY A 169 -2.81 -6.20 5.52
CA GLY A 169 -4.05 -5.47 5.78
C GLY A 169 -4.37 -4.42 4.71
N PHE A 170 -3.91 -4.63 3.48
CA PHE A 170 -4.14 -3.71 2.35
C PHE A 170 -5.46 -3.96 1.63
N VAL A 171 -6.12 -5.10 1.86
CA VAL A 171 -7.37 -5.46 1.17
C VAL A 171 -8.57 -4.91 1.96
N ASN A 172 -9.32 -3.99 1.34
CA ASN A 172 -10.63 -3.56 1.84
C ASN A 172 -11.66 -4.67 1.59
N LEU A 173 -11.90 -5.53 2.57
CA LEU A 173 -12.80 -6.67 2.45
C LEU A 173 -14.25 -6.20 2.31
N LYS A 174 -15.00 -6.84 1.41
CA LYS A 174 -16.41 -6.57 1.19
C LYS A 174 -17.28 -7.43 2.13
N ASP A 175 -18.59 -7.26 2.04
CA ASP A 175 -19.56 -7.95 2.87
C ASP A 175 -19.29 -9.46 2.97
N HIS A 176 -19.53 -10.03 4.14
CA HIS A 176 -19.29 -11.45 4.42
C HIS A 176 -17.83 -11.88 4.22
N ASN A 177 -16.87 -10.98 4.51
CA ASN A 177 -15.44 -11.26 4.44
C ASN A 177 -14.96 -11.62 3.02
N GLN A 178 -15.54 -11.01 1.98
CA GLN A 178 -15.18 -11.31 0.60
C GLN A 178 -13.99 -10.48 0.12
N ILE A 179 -13.12 -11.12 -0.67
CA ILE A 179 -11.98 -10.45 -1.32
C ILE A 179 -12.42 -9.75 -2.60
N GLU A 180 -13.34 -10.35 -3.33
CA GLU A 180 -13.78 -10.01 -4.69
C GLU A 180 -12.63 -9.86 -5.70
N PRO A 181 -11.79 -10.89 -5.91
CA PRO A 181 -10.54 -10.74 -6.66
C PRO A 181 -10.72 -10.36 -8.13
N LEU A 182 -11.87 -10.67 -8.73
CA LEU A 182 -12.18 -10.40 -10.13
C LEU A 182 -13.06 -9.16 -10.33
N SER A 183 -13.53 -8.53 -9.25
CA SER A 183 -14.25 -7.25 -9.34
C SER A 183 -13.29 -6.12 -9.72
N PRO A 184 -13.78 -5.04 -10.35
CA PRO A 184 -12.97 -3.85 -10.59
C PRO A 184 -12.37 -3.30 -9.28
N MET A 185 -11.12 -2.87 -9.32
CA MET A 185 -10.50 -2.14 -8.20
C MET A 185 -11.04 -0.72 -8.18
N THR A 186 -11.79 -0.35 -7.14
CA THR A 186 -12.34 1.02 -7.03
C THR A 186 -11.34 1.99 -6.42
N ARG A 187 -11.62 3.28 -6.54
CA ARG A 187 -10.82 4.34 -5.91
C ARG A 187 -10.88 4.24 -4.38
N GLU A 188 -12.01 3.85 -3.82
CA GLU A 188 -12.15 3.51 -2.39
C GLU A 188 -11.15 2.44 -1.96
N ASP A 189 -11.08 1.33 -2.72
CA ASP A 189 -10.22 0.20 -2.40
C ASP A 189 -8.74 0.58 -2.44
N VAL A 190 -8.36 1.44 -3.39
CA VAL A 190 -6.99 1.95 -3.49
C VAL A 190 -6.68 2.90 -2.34
N ALA A 191 -7.62 3.79 -1.97
CA ALA A 191 -7.43 4.69 -0.84
C ALA A 191 -7.24 3.91 0.47
N TYR A 192 -8.06 2.87 0.69
CA TYR A 192 -7.88 1.96 1.82
C TYR A 192 -6.49 1.32 1.83
N ALA A 193 -6.07 0.73 0.71
CA ALA A 193 -4.77 0.06 0.60
C ALA A 193 -3.60 1.03 0.90
N LEU A 194 -3.66 2.24 0.38
CA LEU A 194 -2.63 3.27 0.58
C LEU A 194 -2.62 3.82 2.01
N SER A 195 -3.78 4.04 2.63
CA SER A 195 -3.90 4.42 4.04
C SER A 195 -3.30 3.34 4.95
N SER A 196 -3.62 2.07 4.70
CA SER A 196 -3.00 0.94 5.41
C SER A 196 -1.48 0.90 5.22
N TYR A 197 -1.00 1.13 3.99
CA TYR A 197 0.44 1.21 3.71
C TYR A 197 1.12 2.36 4.49
N LEU A 198 0.55 3.57 4.47
CA LEU A 198 1.08 4.73 5.21
C LEU A 198 1.12 4.45 6.71
N THR A 199 0.08 3.80 7.25
CA THR A 199 0.05 3.39 8.65
C THR A 199 1.18 2.41 8.96
N ARG A 200 1.41 1.40 8.11
CA ARG A 200 2.49 0.42 8.28
C ARG A 200 3.88 1.06 8.26
N GLN A 201 4.12 2.07 7.44
CA GLN A 201 5.41 2.79 7.39
C GLN A 201 5.70 3.58 8.68
N ASN A 202 4.66 4.00 9.40
CA ASN A 202 4.78 4.81 10.61
C ASN A 202 4.86 3.99 11.91
N ILE A 203 4.71 2.67 11.86
CA ILE A 203 4.88 1.78 13.02
C ILE A 203 6.36 1.36 13.10
N PRO A 204 7.11 1.75 14.16
CA PRO A 204 8.45 1.20 14.40
C PRO A 204 8.35 -0.32 14.50
N SER A 205 9.31 -1.08 13.95
CA SER A 205 9.28 -2.54 13.77
C SER A 205 9.18 -3.42 15.04
N ALA A 206 8.59 -2.93 16.14
CA ALA A 206 8.58 -3.51 17.47
C ALA A 206 7.30 -4.29 17.85
N SER A 207 6.25 -4.33 17.03
CA SER A 207 5.16 -5.29 17.25
C SER A 207 5.61 -6.66 16.74
N PRO A 208 5.55 -7.74 17.57
CA PRO A 208 5.93 -9.07 17.11
C PRO A 208 5.08 -9.40 15.90
N ARG A 209 5.76 -9.62 14.77
CA ARG A 209 5.17 -10.23 13.59
C ARG A 209 4.39 -11.46 14.07
N PRO A 210 3.18 -11.75 13.57
CA PRO A 210 2.58 -13.06 13.77
C PRO A 210 3.59 -14.09 13.27
N VAL A 211 4.33 -14.70 14.19
CA VAL A 211 5.21 -15.82 13.87
C VAL A 211 4.25 -16.92 13.50
N LEU A 212 4.14 -17.21 12.20
CA LEU A 212 3.56 -18.47 11.76
C LEU A 212 4.33 -19.56 12.49
N ARG A 213 3.67 -20.20 13.47
CA ARG A 213 4.28 -21.27 14.24
C ARG A 213 4.64 -22.35 13.22
N PRO A 214 5.90 -22.81 13.13
CA PRO A 214 6.16 -24.01 12.35
C PRO A 214 5.32 -25.13 12.97
N MET A 215 4.38 -25.67 12.18
CA MET A 215 3.65 -26.86 12.57
C MET A 215 4.66 -28.00 12.72
N ARG A 216 4.67 -28.60 13.90
CA ARG A 216 5.45 -29.82 14.14
C ARG A 216 4.84 -30.92 13.28
N SER A 217 5.68 -31.51 12.43
CA SER A 217 5.45 -32.80 11.77
C SER A 217 5.17 -33.91 12.78
#